data_AF-A0A403SWD8-F1
#
_entry.id   AF-A0A403SWD8-F1
#
_cell.length_a   1.000
_cell.length_b   1.000
_cell.length_c   1.000
_cell.angle_alpha   90.00
_cell.angle_beta   90.00
_cell.angle_gamma   90.00
#
_symmetry.space_group_name_H-M   'P 1'
#
loop_
_entity.id
_entity.type
_entity.pdbx_description
1 polymer ?
#
loop_
_entity_poly.entity_id
_entity_poly.type
_entity_poly.pdbx_seq_one_letter_code
_entity_poly.pdbx_strand_id
1 'polypeptide(L)'
;MLEDIIRSYLYTQYNDDDNIRAFVTAYNTMAKNIYDWMRSANLPIFVGGYNAGDQLRWIARGIYGVKPPVLESGRQLVIGAFNTCTFNTVPFNTRRVINQSEQVVVSDDLFKRIMTWNFYKGDGFYFTIPWLKRRIMRFITGVNGVDVVNDQHWSISVLFSGGGASVSIIKGFRKLTDSSVYNAQTFNSRAYNQKTSVLIKSNEYEYASLFKQAFDSGLLHMPFYQPVSVTIVG
;
A
#
# COMPACT_ATOMS: atom_id res chain seq x y z
N MET A 1 1.85 21.59 29.85
CA MET A 1 0.80 21.70 28.81
C MET A 1 -0.50 21.98 29.55
N LEU A 2 -1.33 22.96 29.15
CA LEU A 2 -2.59 23.22 29.86
C LEU A 2 -3.49 21.98 29.82
N GLU A 3 -4.07 21.59 30.95
CA GLU A 3 -4.95 20.39 31.00
C GLU A 3 -6.41 20.73 30.65
N ASP A 4 -6.76 22.02 30.65
CA ASP A 4 -8.11 22.51 30.39
C ASP A 4 -8.11 23.70 29.41
N ILE A 5 -9.27 23.94 28.79
CA ILE A 5 -9.48 25.05 27.87
C ILE A 5 -9.64 26.38 28.61
N ILE A 6 -9.41 27.49 27.91
CA ILE A 6 -9.89 28.79 28.37
C ILE A 6 -11.41 28.81 28.19
N ARG A 7 -12.15 28.78 29.30
CA ARG A 7 -13.61 28.77 29.29
C ARG A 7 -14.16 30.14 28.91
N SER A 8 -15.26 30.13 28.17
CA SER A 8 -16.13 31.29 28.03
C SER A 8 -16.94 31.46 29.31
N TYR A 9 -17.10 32.70 29.74
CA TYR A 9 -17.83 33.08 30.96
C TYR A 9 -18.95 34.04 30.61
N LEU A 10 -20.02 33.98 31.38
CA LEU A 10 -21.12 34.93 31.28
C LEU A 10 -20.78 36.23 32.01
N TYR A 11 -21.30 37.35 31.52
CA TYR A 11 -21.37 38.57 32.32
C TYR A 11 -22.40 38.40 33.44
N THR A 12 -22.13 38.99 34.61
CA THR A 12 -22.95 38.85 35.83
C THR A 12 -24.42 39.19 35.60
N GLN A 13 -24.71 40.15 34.72
CA GLN A 13 -26.06 40.62 34.39
C GLN A 13 -26.96 39.56 33.74
N TYR A 14 -26.39 38.53 33.12
CA TYR A 14 -27.13 37.49 32.40
C TYR A 14 -27.11 36.14 33.14
N ASN A 15 -26.47 36.08 34.31
CA ASN A 15 -26.22 34.81 35.00
C ASN A 15 -27.52 34.12 35.44
N ASP A 16 -28.60 34.88 35.60
CA ASP A 16 -29.91 34.41 36.02
C ASP A 16 -30.73 33.83 34.86
N ASP A 17 -30.32 34.04 33.61
CA ASP A 17 -30.98 33.44 32.44
C ASP A 17 -30.46 32.02 32.18
N ASP A 18 -31.31 31.03 32.43
CA ASP A 18 -30.99 29.62 32.28
C ASP A 18 -30.64 29.22 30.83
N ASN A 19 -31.24 29.87 29.82
CA ASN A 19 -30.95 29.56 28.42
C ASN A 19 -29.56 30.04 28.01
N ILE A 20 -29.18 31.25 28.43
CA ILE A 20 -27.87 31.83 28.12
C ILE A 20 -26.78 31.04 28.88
N ARG A 21 -27.03 30.65 30.13
CA ARG A 21 -26.13 29.79 30.91
C ARG A 21 -25.93 28.42 30.24
N ALA A 22 -27.00 27.81 29.74
CA ALA A 22 -26.95 26.54 29.02
C ALA A 22 -26.11 26.66 27.74
N PHE A 23 -26.27 27.74 26.97
CA PHE A 23 -25.49 27.99 25.75
C PHE A 23 -23.99 28.05 26.03
N VAL A 24 -23.54 28.85 27.01
CA VAL A 24 -22.12 28.97 27.34
C VAL A 24 -21.54 27.66 27.89
N THR A 25 -22.33 26.91 28.66
CA THR A 25 -21.94 25.58 29.14
C THR A 25 -21.77 24.58 27.99
N ALA A 26 -22.68 24.57 27.02
CA ALA A 26 -22.60 23.74 25.83
C ALA A 26 -21.36 24.10 24.97
N TYR A 27 -21.11 25.39 24.78
CA TYR A 27 -19.92 25.87 24.07
C TYR A 27 -18.62 25.39 24.74
N ASN A 28 -18.50 25.56 26.06
CA ASN A 28 -17.32 25.12 26.81
C ASN A 28 -17.14 23.59 26.73
N THR A 29 -18.24 22.84 26.81
CA THR A 29 -18.22 21.38 26.66
C THR A 29 -17.74 20.97 25.27
N MET A 30 -18.24 21.61 24.22
CA MET A 30 -17.81 21.37 22.85
C MET A 30 -16.33 21.69 22.65
N ALA A 31 -15.87 22.85 23.13
CA ALA A 31 -14.48 23.26 23.03
C ALA A 31 -13.54 22.30 23.77
N LYS A 32 -13.95 21.80 24.94
CA LYS A 32 -13.18 20.82 25.71
C LYS A 32 -13.10 19.47 24.98
N ASN A 33 -14.20 18.99 24.41
CA ASN A 33 -14.22 17.78 23.60
C ASN A 33 -13.29 17.87 22.38
N ILE A 34 -13.27 19.03 21.69
CA ILE A 34 -12.36 19.26 20.56
C ILE A 34 -10.90 19.25 21.04
N TYR A 35 -10.60 19.88 22.17
CA TYR A 35 -9.26 19.89 22.75
C TYR A 35 -8.78 18.47 23.11
N ASP A 36 -9.62 17.70 23.79
CA ASP A 36 -9.30 16.33 24.20
C ASP A 36 -9.15 15.40 22.99
N TRP A 37 -9.95 15.61 21.95
CA TRP A 37 -9.76 14.95 20.66
C TRP A 37 -8.40 15.34 20.02
N MET A 38 -8.07 16.62 19.90
CA MET A 38 -6.81 17.06 19.29
C MET A 38 -5.59 16.50 20.03
N ARG A 39 -5.65 16.47 21.37
CA ARG A 39 -4.61 15.89 22.22
C ARG A 39 -4.42 14.38 21.98
N SER A 40 -5.49 13.66 21.70
CA SER A 40 -5.47 12.20 21.53
C SER A 40 -5.31 11.73 20.07
N ALA A 41 -5.63 12.58 19.09
CA ALA A 41 -5.72 12.21 17.68
C ALA A 41 -4.38 11.84 17.01
N ASN A 42 -3.23 12.07 17.66
CA ASN A 42 -1.89 11.76 17.15
C ASN A 42 -1.75 12.10 15.65
N LEU A 43 -2.15 13.33 15.26
CA LEU A 43 -2.32 13.74 13.87
C LEU A 43 -1.10 13.50 12.95
N PRO A 44 0.16 13.59 13.42
CA PRO A 44 1.32 13.25 12.58
C PRO A 44 1.47 11.75 12.27
N ILE A 45 0.73 10.88 12.96
CA ILE A 45 0.79 9.43 12.77
C ILE A 45 -0.35 9.00 11.86
N PHE A 46 -0.02 8.65 10.62
CA PHE A 46 -0.96 8.15 9.60
C PHE A 46 -0.83 6.64 9.38
N VAL A 47 0.12 6.00 10.06
CA VAL A 47 0.47 4.59 9.91
C VAL A 47 -0.41 3.72 10.81
N GLY A 48 -0.79 2.53 10.34
CA GLY A 48 -1.57 1.57 11.13
C GLY A 48 -3.06 1.85 11.16
N GLY A 49 -3.75 1.31 12.17
CA GLY A 49 -5.20 1.47 12.33
C GLY A 49 -5.63 2.89 12.72
N TYR A 50 -4.70 3.76 13.10
CA TYR A 50 -4.97 5.15 13.44
C TYR A 50 -5.35 5.96 12.19
N ASN A 51 -6.31 6.87 12.34
CA ASN A 51 -6.73 7.84 11.32
C ASN A 51 -7.15 7.18 9.98
N ALA A 52 -8.45 7.05 9.72
CA ALA A 52 -9.00 6.42 8.52
C ALA A 52 -10.07 7.29 7.86
N GLY A 53 -10.44 6.96 6.62
CA GLY A 53 -11.45 7.62 5.82
C GLY A 53 -11.15 9.11 5.63
N ASP A 54 -12.15 9.95 5.86
CA ASP A 54 -12.04 11.38 5.65
C ASP A 54 -11.05 12.06 6.59
N GLN A 55 -10.84 11.51 7.79
CA GLN A 55 -9.81 12.02 8.70
C GLN A 55 -8.42 11.83 8.11
N LEU A 56 -8.11 10.66 7.54
CA LEU A 56 -6.84 10.41 6.88
C LEU A 56 -6.62 11.37 5.70
N ARG A 57 -7.65 11.59 4.89
CA ARG A 57 -7.57 12.49 3.72
C ARG A 57 -7.38 13.94 4.15
N TRP A 58 -8.06 14.36 5.21
CA TRP A 58 -7.91 15.70 5.78
C TRP A 58 -6.51 15.90 6.35
N ILE A 59 -5.98 14.94 7.11
CA ILE A 59 -4.60 14.98 7.65
C ILE A 59 -3.58 14.99 6.51
N ALA A 60 -3.69 14.07 5.55
CA ALA A 60 -2.75 13.96 4.45
C ALA A 60 -2.69 15.25 3.61
N ARG A 61 -3.84 15.86 3.36
CA ARG A 61 -3.92 17.13 2.63
C ARG A 61 -3.46 18.32 3.48
N GLY A 62 -3.86 18.38 4.74
CA GLY A 62 -3.61 19.51 5.64
C GLY A 62 -2.17 19.59 6.13
N ILE A 63 -1.59 18.44 6.52
CA ILE A 63 -0.24 18.36 7.09
C ILE A 63 0.81 18.10 6.01
N TYR A 64 0.53 17.15 5.11
CA TYR A 64 1.53 16.68 4.13
C TYR A 64 1.34 17.23 2.73
N GLY A 65 0.23 17.94 2.46
CA GLY A 65 -0.08 18.46 1.12
C GLY A 65 -0.38 17.38 0.08
N VAL A 66 -0.59 16.12 0.49
CA VAL A 66 -0.77 14.98 -0.41
C VAL A 66 -2.24 14.64 -0.58
N LYS A 67 -2.67 14.45 -1.83
CA LYS A 67 -4.01 13.97 -2.17
C LYS A 67 -3.99 12.46 -2.41
N PRO A 68 -5.07 11.73 -2.09
CA PRO A 68 -5.19 10.33 -2.47
C PRO A 68 -5.01 10.18 -3.99
N PRO A 69 -4.07 9.34 -4.44
CA PRO A 69 -3.86 9.13 -5.86
C PRO A 69 -4.99 8.29 -6.45
N VAL A 70 -5.14 8.39 -7.76
CA VAL A 70 -6.00 7.52 -8.56
C VAL A 70 -5.10 6.54 -9.27
N LEU A 71 -5.37 5.25 -9.11
CA LEU A 71 -4.64 4.19 -9.81
C LEU A 71 -5.50 3.67 -10.95
N GLU A 72 -4.89 3.54 -12.13
CA GLU A 72 -5.56 2.99 -13.30
C GLU A 72 -5.45 1.47 -13.31
N SER A 73 -6.52 0.78 -12.91
CA SER A 73 -6.59 -0.66 -13.07
C SER A 73 -6.86 -0.98 -14.54
N GLY A 74 -5.85 -1.56 -15.21
CA GLY A 74 -6.02 -2.12 -16.55
C GLY A 74 -6.82 -3.42 -16.45
N ARG A 75 -8.10 -3.37 -16.81
CA ARG A 75 -8.95 -4.56 -16.94
C ARG A 75 -8.99 -4.98 -18.41
N GLN A 76 -8.73 -6.26 -18.68
CA GLN A 76 -8.92 -6.81 -20.02
C GLN A 76 -10.25 -7.55 -20.09
N LEU A 77 -11.13 -7.12 -20.98
CA LEU A 77 -12.33 -7.86 -21.34
C LEU A 77 -12.00 -8.70 -22.58
N VAL A 78 -12.05 -10.02 -22.44
CA VAL A 78 -11.88 -10.96 -23.55
C VAL A 78 -13.26 -11.40 -24.02
N ILE A 79 -13.57 -11.11 -25.29
CA ILE A 79 -14.83 -11.46 -25.93
C ILE A 79 -14.53 -12.52 -27.00
N GLY A 80 -15.34 -13.60 -27.02
CA GLY A 80 -15.19 -14.66 -28.02
C GLY A 80 -15.72 -16.04 -27.60
N ALA A 81 -15.92 -16.28 -26.30
CA ALA A 81 -16.59 -17.49 -25.81
C ALA A 81 -18.12 -17.30 -25.80
N PHE A 82 -18.89 -18.38 -25.88
CA PHE A 82 -20.35 -18.33 -25.73
C PHE A 82 -20.73 -17.63 -24.40
N ASN A 83 -21.77 -16.80 -24.44
CA ASN A 83 -22.24 -15.95 -23.32
C ASN A 83 -21.30 -14.82 -22.86
N THR A 84 -20.27 -14.44 -23.64
CA THR A 84 -19.41 -13.27 -23.30
C THR A 84 -19.91 -11.92 -23.83
N CYS A 85 -20.80 -11.92 -24.83
CA CYS A 85 -21.46 -10.73 -25.37
C CYS A 85 -22.82 -11.09 -25.98
N THR A 86 -23.63 -10.09 -26.32
CA THR A 86 -24.89 -10.28 -27.06
C THR A 86 -24.65 -10.82 -28.47
N PHE A 87 -25.68 -11.37 -29.10
CA PHE A 87 -25.56 -11.85 -30.49
C PHE A 87 -25.27 -10.69 -31.46
N ASN A 88 -24.51 -10.99 -32.52
CA ASN A 88 -24.14 -10.07 -33.61
C ASN A 88 -23.27 -8.84 -33.23
N THR A 89 -22.60 -8.85 -32.07
CA THR A 89 -21.66 -7.76 -31.70
C THR A 89 -20.23 -7.98 -32.15
N VAL A 90 -19.83 -9.22 -32.46
CA VAL A 90 -18.48 -9.58 -32.89
C VAL A 90 -18.58 -10.63 -34.01
N PRO A 91 -17.78 -10.56 -35.09
CA PRO A 91 -17.85 -11.54 -36.19
C PRO A 91 -17.62 -12.97 -35.71
N PHE A 92 -18.27 -13.93 -36.38
CA PHE A 92 -18.09 -15.35 -36.08
C PHE A 92 -16.62 -15.78 -36.16
N ASN A 93 -16.22 -16.66 -35.24
CA ASN A 93 -14.85 -17.18 -35.13
C ASN A 93 -13.76 -16.12 -34.88
N THR A 94 -14.12 -15.01 -34.24
CA THR A 94 -13.14 -13.98 -33.85
C THR A 94 -13.04 -13.84 -32.33
N ARG A 95 -11.82 -13.56 -31.85
CA ARG A 95 -11.51 -13.24 -30.45
C ARG A 95 -11.08 -11.79 -30.38
N ARG A 96 -11.77 -10.99 -29.58
CA ARG A 96 -11.44 -9.58 -29.36
C ARG A 96 -11.02 -9.37 -27.91
N VAL A 97 -9.88 -8.71 -27.71
CA VAL A 97 -9.41 -8.28 -26.39
C VAL A 97 -9.58 -6.77 -26.32
N ILE A 98 -10.39 -6.30 -25.38
CA ILE A 98 -10.61 -4.87 -25.13
C ILE A 98 -9.87 -4.52 -23.84
N ASN A 99 -8.93 -3.59 -23.92
CA ASN A 99 -8.32 -2.98 -22.75
C ASN A 99 -9.27 -1.90 -22.23
N GLN A 100 -9.74 -2.05 -21.00
CA GLN A 100 -10.51 -1.04 -20.27
C GLN A 100 -9.60 -0.50 -19.15
N SER A 101 -9.56 0.82 -19.00
CA SER A 101 -8.97 1.45 -17.81
C SER A 101 -10.11 1.84 -16.87
N GLU A 102 -10.07 1.31 -15.66
CA GLU A 102 -10.93 1.78 -14.58
C GLU A 102 -10.08 2.61 -13.62
N GLN A 103 -10.47 3.86 -13.43
CA GLN A 103 -9.85 4.76 -12.47
C GLN A 103 -10.46 4.51 -11.10
N VAL A 104 -9.71 3.87 -10.21
CA VAL A 104 -10.17 3.57 -8.86
C VAL A 104 -9.40 4.45 -7.88
N VAL A 105 -10.15 5.14 -7.01
CA VAL A 105 -9.55 5.87 -5.89
C VAL A 105 -8.90 4.85 -4.97
N VAL A 106 -7.64 5.11 -4.62
CA VAL A 106 -6.84 4.23 -3.79
C VAL A 106 -7.51 3.97 -2.44
N SER A 107 -7.50 2.71 -1.98
CA SER A 107 -7.97 2.33 -0.66
C SER A 107 -7.13 2.98 0.44
N ASP A 108 -7.70 3.21 1.62
CA ASP A 108 -6.97 3.85 2.73
C ASP A 108 -5.68 3.09 3.09
N ASP A 109 -5.70 1.75 3.04
CA ASP A 109 -4.53 0.92 3.29
C ASP A 109 -3.40 1.21 2.28
N LEU A 110 -3.72 1.20 0.98
CA LEU A 110 -2.74 1.49 -0.06
C LEU A 110 -2.28 2.95 -0.03
N PHE A 111 -3.15 3.89 0.33
CA PHE A 111 -2.78 5.28 0.50
C PHE A 111 -1.79 5.46 1.66
N LYS A 112 -2.03 4.81 2.80
CA LYS A 112 -1.10 4.80 3.93
C LYS A 112 0.25 4.18 3.56
N ARG A 113 0.27 3.10 2.77
CA ARG A 113 1.52 2.50 2.27
C ARG A 113 2.32 3.47 1.40
N ILE A 114 1.66 4.20 0.50
CA ILE A 114 2.29 5.24 -0.34
C ILE A 114 2.83 6.38 0.53
N MET A 115 2.04 6.89 1.48
CA MET A 115 2.50 7.93 2.40
C MET A 115 3.69 7.46 3.26
N THR A 116 3.63 6.21 3.75
CA THR A 116 4.73 5.62 4.53
C THR A 116 6.00 5.56 3.71
N TRP A 117 5.91 5.13 2.45
CA TRP A 117 7.07 5.14 1.57
C TRP A 117 7.73 6.53 1.47
N ASN A 118 6.93 7.58 1.32
CA ASN A 118 7.45 8.94 1.10
C ASN A 118 7.92 9.65 2.38
N PHE A 119 7.22 9.46 3.51
CA PHE A 119 7.44 10.28 4.72
C PHE A 119 8.03 9.51 5.90
N TYR A 120 8.09 8.18 5.88
CA TYR A 120 8.62 7.42 7.00
C TYR A 120 10.11 7.72 7.21
N LYS A 121 10.46 8.06 8.46
CA LYS A 121 11.84 8.43 8.86
C LYS A 121 12.56 7.35 9.67
N GLY A 122 11.88 6.27 10.08
CA GLY A 122 12.44 5.23 10.94
C GLY A 122 13.59 4.43 10.31
N ASP A 123 13.72 4.44 8.97
CA ASP A 123 14.81 3.73 8.26
C ASP A 123 16.16 4.47 8.31
N GLY A 124 16.19 5.68 8.86
CA GLY A 124 17.35 6.57 8.81
C GLY A 124 17.49 7.33 7.48
N PHE A 125 18.55 8.14 7.41
CA PHE A 125 18.78 9.08 6.30
C PHE A 125 19.74 8.56 5.22
N TYR A 126 20.41 7.43 5.47
CA TYR A 126 21.41 6.88 4.56
C TYR A 126 20.81 5.81 3.65
N PHE A 127 20.98 5.99 2.34
CA PHE A 127 20.57 5.00 1.37
C PHE A 127 21.53 3.80 1.37
N THR A 128 20.98 2.59 1.50
CA THR A 128 21.69 1.32 1.34
C THR A 128 20.78 0.30 0.63
N ILE A 129 21.34 -0.77 0.07
CA ILE A 129 20.51 -1.83 -0.52
C ILE A 129 19.53 -2.44 0.50
N PRO A 130 19.95 -2.77 1.75
CA PRO A 130 19.02 -3.19 2.80
C PRO A 130 17.92 -2.17 3.10
N TRP A 131 18.23 -0.86 3.10
CA TRP A 131 17.23 0.21 3.27
C TRP A 131 16.12 0.12 2.23
N LEU A 132 16.49 -0.05 0.95
CA LEU A 132 15.51 -0.15 -0.12
C LEU A 132 14.67 -1.44 0.00
N LYS A 133 15.33 -2.58 0.27
CA LYS A 133 14.63 -3.85 0.46
C LYS A 133 13.63 -3.80 1.61
N ARG A 134 13.99 -3.19 2.74
CA ARG A 134 13.09 -3.01 3.90
C ARG A 134 11.85 -2.20 3.54
N ARG A 135 12.02 -1.09 2.82
CA ARG A 135 10.89 -0.25 2.38
C ARG A 135 9.95 -0.97 1.43
N ILE A 136 10.50 -1.73 0.48
CA ILE A 136 9.70 -2.53 -0.44
C ILE A 136 8.96 -3.63 0.35
N MET A 137 9.63 -4.33 1.28
CA MET A 137 8.96 -5.31 2.15
C MET A 137 7.84 -4.69 2.97
N ARG A 138 8.07 -3.51 3.57
CA ARG A 138 7.05 -2.78 4.31
C ARG A 138 5.86 -2.42 3.43
N PHE A 139 6.11 -1.93 2.22
CA PHE A 139 5.03 -1.63 1.29
C PHE A 139 4.21 -2.87 0.95
N ILE A 140 4.84 -4.03 0.77
CA ILE A 140 4.13 -5.25 0.35
C ILE A 140 3.40 -5.91 1.53
N THR A 141 4.02 -5.97 2.71
CA THR A 141 3.54 -6.78 3.85
C THR A 141 2.97 -5.95 5.01
N GLY A 142 3.36 -4.69 5.13
CA GLY A 142 2.96 -3.80 6.22
C GLY A 142 1.52 -3.32 6.08
N VAL A 143 0.61 -3.96 6.80
CA VAL A 143 -0.81 -3.56 6.89
C VAL A 143 -0.91 -2.10 7.30
N ASN A 144 -1.65 -1.31 6.53
CA ASN A 144 -1.81 0.15 6.69
C ASN A 144 -0.46 0.89 6.77
N GLY A 145 0.56 0.41 6.06
CA GLY A 145 1.90 0.98 6.07
C GLY A 145 2.69 0.75 7.35
N VAL A 146 2.22 -0.11 8.27
CA VAL A 146 2.92 -0.40 9.53
C VAL A 146 4.30 -0.96 9.26
N ASP A 147 5.26 -0.53 10.07
CA ASP A 147 6.60 -1.09 10.01
C ASP A 147 6.58 -2.55 10.44
N VAL A 148 7.22 -3.40 9.65
CA VAL A 148 7.29 -4.83 9.91
C VAL A 148 8.72 -5.15 10.29
N VAL A 149 8.91 -5.79 11.46
CA VAL A 149 10.19 -6.37 11.86
C VAL A 149 10.40 -7.61 10.99
N ASN A 150 10.85 -7.40 9.76
CA ASN A 150 11.15 -8.47 8.83
C ASN A 150 12.63 -8.42 8.45
N ASP A 151 13.41 -9.29 9.08
CA ASP A 151 14.82 -9.49 8.76
C ASP A 151 15.04 -10.40 7.54
N GLN A 152 13.95 -10.89 6.94
CA GLN A 152 13.97 -11.76 5.77
C GLN A 152 13.55 -11.00 4.52
N HIS A 153 14.55 -10.68 3.68
CA HIS A 153 14.42 -9.85 2.48
C HIS A 153 14.69 -10.64 1.19
N TRP A 154 14.70 -11.98 1.26
CA TRP A 154 15.19 -12.86 0.19
C TRP A 154 14.31 -12.83 -1.07
N SER A 155 13.03 -12.48 -0.93
CA SER A 155 12.09 -12.33 -2.03
C SER A 155 12.33 -11.08 -2.88
N ILE A 156 13.20 -10.16 -2.43
CA ILE A 156 13.51 -8.92 -3.15
C ILE A 156 14.97 -8.91 -3.55
N SER A 157 15.21 -8.81 -4.85
CA SER A 157 16.51 -8.55 -5.43
C SER A 157 16.60 -7.10 -5.91
N VAL A 158 17.75 -6.46 -5.69
CA VAL A 158 18.06 -5.12 -6.20
C VAL A 158 19.41 -5.21 -6.87
N LEU A 159 19.46 -4.84 -8.15
CA LEU A 159 20.68 -4.82 -8.96
C LEU A 159 20.88 -3.41 -9.52
N PHE A 160 22.09 -2.88 -9.40
CA PHE A 160 22.48 -1.65 -10.09
C PHE A 160 23.32 -2.01 -11.32
N SER A 161 23.02 -1.37 -12.42
CA SER A 161 23.72 -1.53 -13.71
C SER A 161 23.93 -0.15 -14.34
N GLY A 162 24.74 -0.09 -15.41
CA GLY A 162 24.95 1.15 -16.16
C GLY A 162 23.66 1.78 -16.71
N GLY A 163 22.61 0.96 -16.94
CA GLY A 163 21.32 1.43 -17.46
C GLY A 163 20.29 1.80 -16.39
N GLY A 164 20.55 1.56 -15.10
CA GLY A 164 19.54 1.77 -14.06
C GLY A 164 19.62 0.81 -12.88
N ALA A 165 18.74 1.03 -11.91
CA ALA A 165 18.43 0.05 -10.88
C ALA A 165 17.31 -0.88 -11.37
N SER A 166 17.44 -2.17 -11.08
CA SER A 166 16.42 -3.18 -11.33
C SER A 166 16.03 -3.83 -10.01
N VAL A 167 14.74 -3.80 -9.71
CA VAL A 167 14.14 -4.42 -8.52
C VAL A 167 13.31 -5.60 -9.00
N SER A 168 13.63 -6.79 -8.50
CA SER A 168 12.85 -7.99 -8.78
C SER A 168 12.19 -8.49 -7.50
N ILE A 169 10.86 -8.64 -7.54
CA ILE A 169 10.05 -9.18 -6.44
C ILE A 169 9.58 -10.57 -6.84
N ILE A 170 10.01 -11.57 -6.09
CA ILE A 170 9.71 -12.97 -6.37
C ILE A 170 8.46 -13.38 -5.57
N LYS A 171 7.36 -13.69 -6.27
CA LYS A 171 6.06 -14.10 -5.70
C LYS A 171 5.90 -15.62 -5.56
N GLY A 172 6.98 -16.33 -5.31
CA GLY A 172 6.94 -17.79 -5.21
C GLY A 172 8.31 -18.43 -5.16
N PHE A 173 8.32 -19.72 -4.93
CA PHE A 173 9.55 -20.51 -4.98
C PHE A 173 9.34 -21.70 -5.91
N ARG A 174 10.43 -22.16 -6.52
CA ARG A 174 10.41 -23.39 -7.28
C ARG A 174 10.68 -24.56 -6.35
N LYS A 175 9.78 -25.53 -6.35
CA LYS A 175 10.00 -26.83 -5.72
C LYS A 175 10.37 -27.84 -6.79
N LEU A 176 11.47 -28.55 -6.59
CA LEU A 176 11.81 -29.71 -7.42
C LEU A 176 10.81 -30.82 -7.10
N THR A 177 10.14 -31.35 -8.12
CA THR A 177 9.16 -32.44 -7.97
C THR A 177 9.75 -33.76 -8.43
N ASP A 178 10.50 -33.74 -9.52
CA ASP A 178 11.14 -34.92 -10.09
C ASP A 178 12.60 -34.61 -10.39
N SER A 179 13.38 -34.52 -9.32
CA SER A 179 14.83 -34.43 -9.40
C SER A 179 15.47 -35.79 -9.19
N SER A 180 16.38 -36.19 -10.08
CA SER A 180 17.21 -37.38 -9.91
C SER A 180 18.29 -37.13 -8.83
N VAL A 181 17.88 -37.07 -7.57
CA VAL A 181 18.80 -36.89 -6.42
C VAL A 181 19.40 -38.24 -6.07
N TYR A 182 20.70 -38.24 -5.77
CA TYR A 182 21.44 -39.43 -5.35
C TYR A 182 20.74 -40.12 -4.16
N ASN A 183 20.58 -41.45 -4.24
CA ASN A 183 19.91 -42.29 -3.22
C ASN A 183 18.45 -41.96 -2.88
N ALA A 184 17.76 -41.11 -3.66
CA ALA A 184 16.38 -40.73 -3.35
C ALA A 184 15.32 -41.52 -4.14
N GLN A 185 15.71 -42.34 -5.12
CA GLN A 185 14.81 -42.95 -6.09
C GLN A 185 15.24 -44.38 -6.44
N THR A 186 14.29 -45.22 -6.84
CA THR A 186 14.56 -46.60 -7.31
C THR A 186 15.23 -46.59 -8.69
N PHE A 187 15.97 -47.66 -9.00
CA PHE A 187 16.62 -47.81 -10.31
C PHE A 187 15.63 -47.68 -11.48
N ASN A 188 16.04 -47.01 -12.56
CA ASN A 188 15.25 -46.75 -13.78
C ASN A 188 13.93 -46.00 -13.60
N SER A 189 13.69 -45.36 -12.45
CA SER A 189 12.46 -44.59 -12.20
C SER A 189 12.50 -43.15 -12.72
N ARG A 190 13.69 -42.64 -13.06
CA ARG A 190 13.95 -41.25 -13.50
C ARG A 190 15.05 -41.22 -14.56
N ALA A 191 14.97 -40.23 -15.46
CA ALA A 191 16.01 -40.00 -16.46
C ALA A 191 17.25 -39.34 -15.84
N TYR A 192 18.42 -39.56 -16.44
CA TYR A 192 19.64 -38.89 -16.03
C TYR A 192 19.51 -37.36 -16.19
N ASN A 193 19.94 -36.59 -15.19
CA ASN A 193 19.78 -35.12 -15.11
C ASN A 193 18.33 -34.60 -15.14
N GLN A 194 17.33 -35.43 -14.82
CA GLN A 194 15.96 -34.96 -14.69
C GLN A 194 15.85 -33.94 -13.55
N LYS A 195 15.36 -32.74 -13.87
CA LYS A 195 15.23 -31.60 -12.94
C LYS A 195 13.89 -30.89 -13.10
N THR A 196 12.80 -31.67 -13.09
CA THR A 196 11.46 -31.10 -13.19
C THR A 196 11.17 -30.29 -11.93
N SER A 197 10.69 -29.06 -12.12
CA SER A 197 10.30 -28.18 -11.03
C SER A 197 8.92 -27.59 -11.30
N VAL A 198 8.18 -27.37 -10.23
CA VAL A 198 6.92 -26.64 -10.23
C VAL A 198 7.14 -25.31 -9.54
N LEU A 199 6.60 -24.23 -10.12
CA LEU A 199 6.52 -22.93 -9.49
C LEU A 199 5.32 -22.91 -8.55
N ILE A 200 5.57 -22.73 -7.25
CA ILE A 200 4.53 -22.53 -6.26
C ILE A 200 4.41 -21.03 -6.01
N LYS A 201 3.29 -20.44 -6.41
CA LYS A 201 2.99 -19.03 -6.17
C LYS A 201 2.65 -18.83 -4.69
N SER A 202 3.23 -17.82 -4.05
CA SER A 202 2.85 -17.40 -2.71
C SER A 202 1.73 -16.37 -2.77
N ASN A 203 0.76 -16.49 -1.86
CA ASN A 203 -0.26 -15.47 -1.65
C ASN A 203 0.23 -14.35 -0.71
N GLU A 204 1.45 -14.45 -0.18
CA GLU A 204 1.97 -13.52 0.83
C GLU A 204 2.31 -12.12 0.27
N TYR A 205 2.33 -11.95 -1.05
CA TYR A 205 2.76 -10.72 -1.73
C TYR A 205 1.70 -10.15 -2.68
N GLU A 206 0.43 -10.08 -2.24
CA GLU A 206 -0.68 -9.54 -3.03
C GLU A 206 -0.41 -8.11 -3.51
N TYR A 207 0.16 -7.26 -2.65
CA TYR A 207 0.47 -5.86 -2.93
C TYR A 207 1.65 -5.63 -3.88
N ALA A 208 2.36 -6.68 -4.33
CA ALA A 208 3.49 -6.50 -5.25
C ALA A 208 3.07 -5.90 -6.61
N SER A 209 1.88 -6.24 -7.12
CA SER A 209 1.33 -5.64 -8.35
C SER A 209 0.99 -4.16 -8.17
N LEU A 210 0.34 -3.84 -7.05
CA LEU A 210 0.02 -2.46 -6.67
C LEU A 210 1.29 -1.63 -6.41
N PHE A 211 2.33 -2.24 -5.83
CA PHE A 211 3.63 -1.61 -5.67
C PHE A 211 4.23 -1.23 -7.02
N LYS A 212 4.29 -2.18 -7.97
CA LYS A 212 4.79 -1.91 -9.32
C LYS A 212 4.00 -0.77 -9.97
N GLN A 213 2.68 -0.80 -9.88
CA GLN A 213 1.82 0.24 -10.45
C GLN A 213 2.03 1.61 -9.80
N ALA A 214 2.13 1.68 -8.47
CA ALA A 214 2.42 2.91 -7.74
C ALA A 214 3.83 3.45 -8.06
N PHE A 215 4.78 2.55 -8.31
CA PHE A 215 6.13 2.91 -8.71
C PHE A 215 6.17 3.47 -10.14
N ASP A 216 5.56 2.77 -11.10
CA ASP A 216 5.51 3.17 -12.52
C ASP A 216 4.74 4.48 -12.73
N SER A 217 3.75 4.76 -11.88
CA SER A 217 2.99 6.02 -11.88
C SER A 217 3.72 7.18 -11.16
N GLY A 218 4.91 6.94 -10.61
CA GLY A 218 5.73 7.97 -9.98
C GLY A 218 5.25 8.41 -8.58
N LEU A 219 4.37 7.64 -7.95
CA LEU A 219 3.84 7.95 -6.60
C LEU A 219 4.85 7.63 -5.49
N LEU A 220 5.84 6.77 -5.79
CA LEU A 220 6.84 6.30 -4.85
C LEU A 220 8.18 6.98 -5.16
N HIS A 221 8.56 7.96 -4.32
CA HIS A 221 9.78 8.73 -4.54
C HIS A 221 11.03 7.94 -4.14
N MET A 222 12.06 8.02 -4.99
CA MET A 222 13.39 7.49 -4.71
C MET A 222 14.34 8.62 -4.29
N PRO A 223 15.34 8.35 -3.43
CA PRO A 223 16.28 9.37 -2.98
C PRO A 223 17.40 9.67 -4.00
N PHE A 224 17.29 9.15 -5.24
CA PHE A 224 18.28 9.31 -6.30
C PHE A 224 17.59 9.39 -7.67
N TYR A 225 18.29 9.96 -8.66
CA TYR A 225 17.76 10.28 -9.99
C TYR A 225 17.91 9.17 -11.05
N GLN A 226 18.54 8.04 -10.69
CA GLN A 226 18.71 6.93 -11.61
C GLN A 226 17.37 6.22 -11.88
N PRO A 227 17.06 5.86 -13.14
CA PRO A 227 15.83 5.12 -13.45
C PRO A 227 15.82 3.77 -12.72
N VAL A 228 14.65 3.44 -12.18
CA VAL A 228 14.41 2.17 -11.49
C VAL A 228 13.30 1.43 -12.23
N SER A 229 13.53 0.16 -12.51
CA SER A 229 12.53 -0.74 -13.07
C SER A 229 12.13 -1.79 -12.04
N VAL A 230 10.82 -2.04 -11.91
CA VAL A 230 10.28 -3.05 -11.00
C VAL A 230 9.71 -4.20 -11.82
N THR A 231 10.21 -5.41 -11.56
CA THR A 231 9.72 -6.65 -12.18
C THR A 231 9.15 -7.59 -11.12
N ILE A 232 7.99 -8.17 -11.41
CA ILE A 232 7.35 -9.16 -10.56
C ILE A 232 7.56 -10.52 -11.21
N VAL A 233 8.17 -11.44 -10.47
CA VAL A 233 8.51 -12.78 -10.95
C VAL A 233 7.64 -13.78 -10.20
N GLY A 234 6.67 -14.41 -10.85
CA GLY A 234 5.78 -15.40 -10.22
C GLY A 234 4.54 -15.75 -11.00
#